data_AF-A0A1C3KIP2-F1
#
_entry.id   AF-A0A1C3KIP2-F1
#
_cell.length_a   1.000
_cell.length_b   1.000
_cell.length_c   1.000
_cell.angle_alpha   90.00
_cell.angle_beta   90.00
_cell.angle_gamma   90.00
#
_symmetry.space_group_name_H-M   'P 1'
#
loop_
_entity.id
_entity.type
_entity.pdbx_description
1 polymer ?
#
loop_
_entity_poly.entity_id
_entity_poly.type
_entity_poly.pdbx_seq_one_letter_code
_entity_poly.pdbx_strand_id
1 'polypeptide(L)'
;MDQKISLKDLPSVKFENELKDKIQYKTLEDYVTRNPTDEQIDEWISNFESNIHTYLMEHSVQSLINEEKGCKDFNYFINDITQKIRSFRKEKVFEAHKWATRIKSWNENYPKTNLSYKCNKNNIYYDDNLKKLYDLCIDSEFVNQNKHKLKNMHDCQSIIDNMSIRYNELVSIRQTLELKRTRSKIPDTCSAKNLEKMLPNIDCKSITEQETRLDEFGPGADHLRREKLEGTARAQSWPGIGEIPNTGEDVLKIPGENGENNSIGLVSLPILGVFVLSFFLYKYTPLGSKFHSYFQNKGNISINQDYEATNKMLCNTSNLNDMYSENIQYDLSYQTL
;
A
#
# COMPACT_ATOMS: atom_id res chain seq x y z
N MET A 1 8.73 27.26 25.21
CA MET A 1 7.77 27.39 24.11
C MET A 1 7.32 25.98 23.78
N ASP A 2 6.14 25.58 24.24
CA ASP A 2 5.68 24.20 24.08
C ASP A 2 5.41 23.93 22.60
N GLN A 3 6.11 22.95 22.05
CA GLN A 3 5.97 22.56 20.65
C GLN A 3 4.56 22.00 20.43
N LYS A 4 3.77 22.67 19.60
CA LYS A 4 2.43 22.21 19.20
C LYS A 4 2.59 20.95 18.36
N ILE A 5 1.98 19.84 18.80
CA ILE A 5 1.95 18.58 18.06
C ILE A 5 0.58 18.49 17.36
N SER A 6 0.62 18.17 16.07
CA SER A 6 -0.53 18.00 15.20
C SER A 6 -0.43 16.69 14.40
N LEU A 7 -1.43 16.38 13.59
CA LEU A 7 -1.40 15.24 12.66
C LEU A 7 -0.18 15.24 11.74
N LYS A 8 0.33 16.43 11.37
CA LYS A 8 1.49 16.56 10.48
C LYS A 8 2.81 16.20 11.15
N ASP A 9 2.81 16.14 12.48
CA ASP A 9 3.99 15.80 13.29
C ASP A 9 4.09 14.30 13.57
N LEU A 10 3.07 13.51 13.20
CA LEU A 10 3.17 12.05 13.23
C LEU A 10 4.31 11.59 12.32
N PRO A 11 5.24 10.74 12.79
CA PRO A 11 6.44 10.40 12.03
C PRO A 11 6.19 9.92 10.60
N SER A 12 5.19 9.07 10.38
CA SER A 12 4.88 8.56 9.03
C SER A 12 4.39 9.68 8.10
N VAL A 13 3.49 10.54 8.61
CA VAL A 13 2.89 11.67 7.88
C VAL A 13 3.94 12.74 7.58
N LYS A 14 4.79 13.04 8.57
CA LYS A 14 5.86 14.02 8.45
C LYS A 14 6.84 13.61 7.35
N PHE A 15 7.37 12.39 7.43
CA PHE A 15 8.31 11.87 6.44
C PHE A 15 7.72 11.89 5.02
N GLU A 16 6.48 11.41 4.86
CA GLU A 16 5.82 11.37 3.57
C GLU A 16 5.56 12.78 3.01
N ASN A 17 5.10 13.73 3.84
CA ASN A 17 4.84 15.09 3.41
C ASN A 17 6.12 15.83 3.02
N GLU A 18 7.18 15.72 3.82
CA GLU A 18 8.47 16.35 3.52
C GLU A 18 9.04 15.81 2.21
N LEU A 19 9.01 14.49 2.01
CA LEU A 19 9.49 13.87 0.79
C LEU A 19 8.67 14.32 -0.43
N LYS A 20 7.33 14.31 -0.34
CA LYS A 20 6.44 14.76 -1.42
C LYS A 20 6.64 16.23 -1.79
N ASP A 21 6.84 17.09 -0.80
CA ASP A 21 7.09 18.51 -1.00
C ASP A 21 8.41 18.74 -1.76
N LYS A 22 9.51 18.13 -1.27
CA LYS A 22 10.85 18.26 -1.86
C LYS A 22 10.88 17.83 -3.32
N ILE A 23 10.17 16.76 -3.68
CA ILE A 23 10.14 16.26 -5.06
C ILE A 23 8.99 16.82 -5.91
N GLN A 24 8.23 17.79 -5.40
CA GLN A 24 7.09 18.38 -6.10
C GLN A 24 6.11 17.32 -6.61
N TYR A 25 5.78 16.36 -5.75
CA TYR A 25 4.99 15.18 -6.12
C TYR A 25 3.60 15.53 -6.65
N LYS A 26 3.00 16.63 -6.19
CA LYS A 26 1.71 17.11 -6.71
C LYS A 26 1.73 17.36 -8.22
N THR A 27 2.85 17.81 -8.77
CA THR A 27 3.03 17.98 -10.23
C THR A 27 2.92 16.63 -10.95
N LEU A 28 3.52 15.59 -10.38
CA LEU A 28 3.42 14.22 -10.90
C LEU A 28 1.98 13.69 -10.86
N GLU A 29 1.23 14.01 -9.80
CA GLU A 29 -0.18 13.63 -9.68
C GLU A 29 -1.05 14.34 -10.73
N ASP A 30 -0.83 15.65 -10.93
CA ASP A 30 -1.53 16.43 -11.94
C ASP A 30 -1.29 15.88 -13.36
N TYR A 31 -0.09 15.36 -13.64
CA TYR A 31 0.26 14.76 -14.93
C TYR A 31 -0.57 13.53 -15.31
N VAL A 32 -1.09 12.80 -14.32
CA VAL A 32 -2.00 11.67 -14.57
C VAL A 32 -3.30 12.13 -15.26
N THR A 33 -3.72 13.37 -15.03
CA THR A 33 -4.98 13.91 -15.56
C THR A 33 -4.80 14.90 -16.71
N ARG A 34 -3.68 15.64 -16.75
CA ARG A 34 -3.48 16.77 -17.67
C ARG A 34 -2.71 16.45 -18.94
N ASN A 35 -2.20 15.23 -19.11
CA ASN A 35 -1.41 14.82 -20.27
C ASN A 35 -0.21 15.78 -20.52
N PRO A 36 0.90 15.66 -19.75
CA PRO A 36 2.07 16.54 -19.90
C PRO A 36 2.88 16.29 -21.17
N THR A 37 3.60 17.28 -21.69
CA THR A 37 4.55 17.07 -22.79
C THR A 37 5.75 16.23 -22.33
N ASP A 38 6.49 15.68 -23.29
CA ASP A 38 7.64 14.83 -22.99
C ASP A 38 8.75 15.67 -22.29
N GLU A 39 8.91 16.93 -22.69
CA GLU A 39 9.82 17.90 -22.06
C GLU A 39 9.44 18.19 -20.61
N GLN A 40 8.14 18.35 -20.32
CA GLN A 40 7.64 18.59 -18.96
C GLN A 40 7.92 17.40 -18.02
N ILE A 41 7.90 16.17 -18.55
CA ILE A 41 8.26 14.98 -17.77
C ILE A 41 9.77 14.91 -17.57
N ASP A 42 10.56 15.14 -18.61
CA ASP A 42 12.03 15.13 -18.51
C ASP A 42 12.57 16.21 -17.57
N GLU A 43 11.95 17.40 -17.58
CA GLU A 43 12.24 18.48 -16.62
C GLU A 43 11.88 18.04 -15.20
N TRP A 44 10.69 17.49 -14.98
CA TRP A 44 10.27 17.00 -13.67
C TRP A 44 11.21 15.92 -13.13
N ILE A 45 11.65 14.97 -13.97
CA ILE A 45 12.60 13.92 -13.56
C ILE A 45 13.95 14.53 -13.18
N SER A 46 14.43 15.51 -13.93
CA SER A 46 15.71 16.17 -13.64
C SER A 46 15.64 16.96 -12.32
N ASN A 47 14.51 17.62 -12.06
CA ASN A 47 14.25 18.28 -10.78
C ASN A 47 14.13 17.27 -9.64
N PHE A 48 13.45 16.14 -9.85
CA PHE A 48 13.40 15.04 -8.89
C PHE A 48 14.82 14.59 -8.51
N GLU A 49 15.67 14.26 -9.48
CA GLU A 49 17.04 13.75 -9.26
C GLU A 49 17.90 14.74 -8.45
N SER A 50 17.78 16.04 -8.74
CA SER A 50 18.50 17.10 -8.01
C SER A 50 17.95 17.32 -6.60
N ASN A 51 16.64 17.51 -6.48
CA ASN A 51 15.99 17.83 -5.20
C ASN A 51 16.14 16.67 -4.21
N ILE A 52 15.98 15.43 -4.68
CA ILE A 52 16.11 14.27 -3.81
C ILE A 52 17.56 14.09 -3.37
N HIS A 53 18.55 14.35 -4.25
CA HIS A 53 19.95 14.33 -3.83
C HIS A 53 20.20 15.31 -2.68
N THR A 54 19.74 16.55 -2.81
CA THR A 54 19.86 17.55 -1.74
C THR A 54 19.17 17.09 -0.46
N TYR A 55 17.95 16.56 -0.54
CA TYR A 55 17.21 16.06 0.62
C TYR A 55 17.94 14.89 1.31
N LEU A 56 18.45 13.92 0.55
CA LEU A 56 19.19 12.76 1.07
C LEU A 56 20.54 13.13 1.71
N MET A 57 21.09 14.31 1.39
CA MET A 57 22.34 14.83 1.97
C MET A 57 22.12 15.56 3.30
N GLU A 58 20.87 15.90 3.66
CA GLU A 58 20.56 16.47 4.97
C GLU A 58 20.83 15.42 6.07
N HIS A 59 21.65 15.75 7.08
CA HIS A 59 22.09 14.77 8.09
C HIS A 59 20.93 14.09 8.85
N SER A 60 19.89 14.86 9.20
CA SER A 60 18.68 14.34 9.83
C SER A 60 17.97 13.31 8.95
N VAL A 61 17.89 13.57 7.65
CA VAL A 61 17.25 12.72 6.65
C VAL A 61 18.08 11.46 6.41
N GLN A 62 19.41 11.61 6.34
CA GLN A 62 20.31 10.47 6.18
C GLN A 62 20.18 9.47 7.32
N SER A 63 20.03 9.94 8.57
CA SER A 63 19.76 9.05 9.70
C SER A 63 18.46 8.27 9.49
N LEU A 64 17.37 8.99 9.19
CA LEU A 64 16.04 8.40 8.99
C LEU A 64 16.02 7.39 7.83
N ILE A 65 16.65 7.69 6.71
CA ILE A 65 16.64 6.83 5.52
C ILE A 65 17.56 5.63 5.68
N ASN A 66 18.60 5.73 6.50
CA ASN A 66 19.46 4.60 6.83
C ASN A 66 18.80 3.65 7.86
N GLU A 67 17.75 4.09 8.55
CA GLU A 67 16.91 3.20 9.35
C GLU A 67 16.02 2.31 8.47
N GLU A 68 15.65 1.14 9.00
CA GLU A 68 14.94 0.12 8.22
C GLU A 68 13.60 0.64 7.67
N LYS A 69 12.83 1.40 8.46
CA LYS A 69 11.55 1.95 8.02
C LYS A 69 11.73 3.05 6.97
N GLY A 70 12.56 4.05 7.24
CA GLY A 70 12.75 5.16 6.29
C GLY A 70 13.25 4.68 4.94
N CYS A 71 14.13 3.67 4.92
CA CYS A 71 14.54 3.03 3.68
C CYS A 71 13.37 2.35 2.94
N LYS A 72 12.49 1.63 3.65
CA LYS A 72 11.30 1.00 3.05
C LYS A 72 10.34 2.02 2.49
N ASP A 73 10.06 3.07 3.23
CA ASP A 73 9.15 4.14 2.81
C ASP A 73 9.70 4.86 1.59
N PHE A 74 11.02 5.13 1.57
CA PHE A 74 11.68 5.69 0.41
C PHE A 74 11.57 4.77 -0.82
N ASN A 75 11.89 3.49 -0.68
CA ASN A 75 11.77 2.53 -1.80
C ASN A 75 10.32 2.37 -2.28
N TYR A 76 9.35 2.38 -1.36
CA TYR A 76 7.92 2.39 -1.68
C TYR A 76 7.56 3.60 -2.53
N PHE A 77 8.06 4.77 -2.14
CA PHE A 77 7.83 6.01 -2.85
C PHE A 77 8.46 6.02 -4.25
N ILE A 78 9.68 5.49 -4.41
CA ILE A 78 10.29 5.26 -5.73
C ILE A 78 9.42 4.35 -6.60
N ASN A 79 8.89 3.27 -6.03
CA ASN A 79 8.00 2.37 -6.77
C ASN A 79 6.72 3.11 -7.20
N ASP A 80 6.06 3.81 -6.29
CA ASP A 80 4.85 4.58 -6.57
C ASP A 80 5.07 5.60 -7.71
N ILE A 81 6.15 6.39 -7.65
CA ILE A 81 6.53 7.32 -8.73
C ILE A 81 6.64 6.58 -10.06
N THR A 82 7.34 5.45 -10.08
CA THR A 82 7.54 4.69 -11.33
C THR A 82 6.24 4.11 -11.88
N GLN A 83 5.28 3.75 -11.01
CA GLN A 83 3.96 3.29 -11.44
C GLN A 83 3.11 4.45 -11.97
N LYS A 84 3.13 5.61 -11.30
CA LYS A 84 2.46 6.82 -11.80
C LYS A 84 2.99 7.23 -13.17
N ILE A 85 4.31 7.27 -13.34
CA ILE A 85 4.93 7.57 -14.65
C ILE A 85 4.47 6.58 -15.72
N ARG A 86 4.39 5.28 -15.41
CA ARG A 86 3.88 4.26 -16.36
C ARG A 86 2.40 4.38 -16.67
N SER A 87 1.64 5.01 -15.77
CA SER A 87 0.22 5.28 -15.96
C SER A 87 -0.03 6.56 -16.75
N PHE A 88 1.00 7.38 -16.99
CA PHE A 88 0.90 8.49 -17.93
C PHE A 88 0.50 7.94 -19.28
N ARG A 89 -0.50 8.57 -19.91
CA ARG A 89 -0.82 8.41 -21.33
C ARG A 89 -0.68 6.95 -21.81
N LYS A 90 -1.77 6.18 -21.71
CA LYS A 90 -1.79 4.74 -22.04
C LYS A 90 -1.26 4.43 -23.44
N GLU A 91 -1.26 5.40 -24.35
CA GLU A 91 -0.75 5.35 -25.71
C GLU A 91 0.79 5.47 -25.83
N LYS A 92 1.48 6.11 -24.87
CA LYS A 92 2.95 6.34 -24.87
C LYS A 92 3.70 5.38 -23.94
N VAL A 93 3.42 4.08 -24.05
CA VAL A 93 3.97 3.04 -23.15
C VAL A 93 5.50 3.00 -23.17
N PHE A 94 6.12 3.21 -24.34
CA PHE A 94 7.56 3.13 -24.49
C PHE A 94 8.28 4.27 -23.77
N GLU A 95 7.81 5.50 -23.96
CA GLU A 95 8.33 6.71 -23.31
C GLU A 95 8.11 6.63 -21.80
N ALA A 96 6.91 6.22 -21.37
CA ALA A 96 6.59 5.98 -19.98
C ALA A 96 7.51 4.93 -19.33
N HIS A 97 7.84 3.86 -20.06
CA HIS A 97 8.82 2.88 -19.61
C HIS A 97 10.23 3.47 -19.49
N LYS A 98 10.66 4.29 -20.46
CA LYS A 98 11.97 4.97 -20.46
C LYS A 98 12.12 5.88 -19.24
N TRP A 99 11.12 6.72 -18.97
CA TRP A 99 11.11 7.62 -17.82
C TRP A 99 11.12 6.87 -16.48
N ALA A 100 10.28 5.86 -16.34
CA ALA A 100 10.28 5.02 -15.13
C ALA A 100 11.63 4.31 -14.93
N THR A 101 12.27 3.88 -16.02
CA THR A 101 13.60 3.25 -15.98
C THR A 101 14.69 4.24 -15.57
N ARG A 102 14.60 5.51 -15.98
CA ARG A 102 15.52 6.57 -15.54
C ARG A 102 15.48 6.73 -14.01
N ILE A 103 14.28 6.87 -13.42
CA ILE A 103 14.10 6.98 -11.97
C ILE A 103 14.67 5.75 -11.23
N LYS A 104 14.36 4.54 -11.72
CA LYS A 104 14.91 3.30 -11.12
C LYS A 104 16.42 3.25 -11.20
N SER A 105 16.99 3.55 -12.37
CA SER A 105 18.44 3.52 -12.59
C SER A 105 19.15 4.55 -11.72
N TRP A 106 18.56 5.74 -11.55
CA TRP A 106 19.07 6.74 -10.61
C TRP A 106 19.12 6.16 -9.18
N ASN A 107 18.02 5.58 -8.69
CA ASN A 107 17.96 5.01 -7.34
C ASN A 107 18.96 3.85 -7.13
N GLU A 108 19.15 3.00 -8.15
CA GLU A 108 20.11 1.89 -8.09
C GLU A 108 21.57 2.32 -8.11
N ASN A 109 21.86 3.46 -8.74
CA ASN A 109 23.22 3.98 -8.83
C ASN A 109 23.55 4.97 -7.72
N TYR A 110 22.57 5.57 -7.05
CA TYR A 110 22.77 6.55 -5.97
C TYR A 110 23.70 6.06 -4.84
N PRO A 111 23.57 4.81 -4.32
CA PRO A 111 24.48 4.31 -3.28
C PRO A 111 25.92 4.14 -3.75
N LYS A 112 26.15 3.97 -5.07
CA LYS A 112 27.50 3.79 -5.64
C LYS A 112 28.30 5.08 -5.62
N THR A 113 27.62 6.22 -5.69
CA THR A 113 28.24 7.56 -5.68
C THR A 113 28.14 8.23 -4.31
N ASN A 114 27.29 7.74 -3.40
CA ASN A 114 27.06 8.33 -2.08
C ASN A 114 27.22 7.27 -0.97
N LEU A 115 28.46 7.05 -0.51
CA LEU A 115 28.81 5.97 0.45
C LEU A 115 28.12 6.08 1.82
N SER A 116 27.66 7.28 2.19
CA SER A 116 26.92 7.51 3.45
C SER A 116 25.45 7.06 3.36
N TYR A 117 24.94 6.81 2.15
CA TYR A 117 23.62 6.24 1.90
C TYR A 117 23.67 4.71 1.98
N LYS A 118 22.95 4.14 2.94
CA LYS A 118 22.96 2.69 3.25
C LYS A 118 21.62 2.00 2.97
N CYS A 119 20.62 2.72 2.48
CA CYS A 119 19.34 2.13 2.18
C CYS A 119 19.46 1.09 1.05
N ASN A 120 19.05 -0.14 1.36
CA ASN A 120 19.06 -1.25 0.42
C ASN A 120 17.78 -1.24 -0.42
N LYS A 121 17.88 -1.25 -1.75
CA LYS A 121 16.73 -1.29 -2.67
C LYS A 121 15.78 -2.48 -2.48
N ASN A 122 16.27 -3.58 -1.92
CA ASN A 122 15.47 -4.77 -1.62
C ASN A 122 14.68 -4.63 -0.30
N ASN A 123 14.88 -3.53 0.42
CA ASN A 123 14.14 -3.21 1.62
C ASN A 123 12.79 -2.60 1.22
N ILE A 124 11.81 -3.46 0.92
CA ILE A 124 10.51 -3.05 0.38
C ILE A 124 9.34 -3.55 1.24
N TYR A 125 8.17 -2.99 0.98
CA TYR A 125 6.89 -3.59 1.31
C TYR A 125 6.44 -4.47 0.15
N TYR A 126 5.97 -5.69 0.46
CA TYR A 126 5.37 -6.58 -0.53
C TYR A 126 3.86 -6.40 -0.64
N ASP A 127 3.28 -5.59 0.25
CA ASP A 127 1.84 -5.34 0.37
C ASP A 127 1.64 -3.95 0.98
N ASP A 128 0.77 -3.13 0.37
CA ASP A 128 0.52 -1.76 0.82
C ASP A 128 -0.04 -1.72 2.24
N ASN A 129 -0.78 -2.76 2.66
CA ASN A 129 -1.30 -2.83 4.02
C ASN A 129 -0.20 -3.09 5.06
N LEU A 130 0.95 -3.65 4.66
CA LEU A 130 2.11 -3.76 5.54
C LEU A 130 2.77 -2.40 5.78
N LYS A 131 2.78 -1.50 4.78
CA LYS A 131 3.17 -0.11 4.98
C LYS A 131 2.24 0.56 6.00
N LYS A 132 0.92 0.45 5.79
CA LYS A 132 -0.09 1.00 6.72
C LYS A 132 0.09 0.50 8.16
N LEU A 133 0.37 -0.79 8.34
CA LEU A 133 0.68 -1.37 9.65
C LEU A 133 1.92 -0.76 10.27
N TYR A 134 3.02 -0.66 9.52
CA TYR A 134 4.27 -0.11 10.05
C TYR A 134 4.14 1.38 10.37
N ASP A 135 3.42 2.13 9.53
CA ASP A 135 3.11 3.53 9.80
C ASP A 135 2.30 3.66 11.10
N LEU A 136 1.25 2.83 11.30
CA LEU A 136 0.42 2.90 12.51
C LEU A 136 1.25 2.59 13.76
N CYS A 137 2.14 1.60 13.66
CA CYS A 137 3.01 1.21 14.77
C CYS A 137 3.92 2.35 15.24
N ILE A 138 4.63 3.00 14.32
CA ILE A 138 5.55 4.10 14.66
C ILE A 138 4.79 5.34 15.15
N ASP A 139 3.66 5.66 14.53
CA ASP A 139 2.85 6.80 14.98
C ASP A 139 2.27 6.54 16.38
N SER A 140 1.85 5.30 16.67
CA SER A 140 1.43 4.88 18.01
C SER A 140 2.54 5.06 19.04
N GLU A 141 3.75 4.62 18.72
CA GLU A 141 4.89 4.79 19.62
C GLU A 141 5.14 6.27 19.93
N PHE A 142 5.17 7.11 18.89
CA PHE A 142 5.34 8.55 19.03
C PHE A 142 4.24 9.19 19.90
N VAL A 143 2.98 8.84 19.66
CA VAL A 143 1.84 9.35 20.42
C VAL A 143 1.92 8.92 21.88
N ASN A 144 2.26 7.65 22.15
CA ASN A 144 2.39 7.13 23.51
C ASN A 144 3.54 7.81 24.29
N GLN A 145 4.68 8.06 23.63
CA GLN A 145 5.80 8.80 24.21
C GLN A 145 5.44 10.27 24.53
N ASN A 146 4.54 10.87 23.74
CA ASN A 146 4.14 12.27 23.88
C ASN A 146 2.77 12.47 24.55
N LYS A 147 2.18 11.41 25.13
CA LYS A 147 0.81 11.41 25.67
C LYS A 147 0.51 12.57 26.64
N HIS A 148 1.46 12.90 27.51
CA HIS A 148 1.29 13.95 28.53
C HIS A 148 1.17 15.35 27.92
N LYS A 149 1.87 15.60 26.81
CA LYS A 149 1.80 16.85 26.06
C LYS A 149 0.52 16.89 25.22
N LEU A 150 0.23 15.79 24.52
CA LEU A 150 -0.93 15.66 23.64
C LEU A 150 -2.26 15.83 24.35
N LYS A 151 -2.42 15.30 25.57
CA LYS A 151 -3.69 15.34 26.32
C LYS A 151 -4.34 16.73 26.41
N ASN A 152 -3.53 17.80 26.44
CA ASN A 152 -4.00 19.17 26.55
C ASN A 152 -3.97 19.93 25.21
N MET A 153 -3.73 19.26 24.08
CA MET A 153 -3.66 19.93 22.78
C MET A 153 -5.01 19.89 22.08
N HIS A 154 -5.35 20.98 21.41
CA HIS A 154 -6.53 21.09 20.55
C HIS A 154 -6.61 19.94 19.52
N ASP A 155 -5.46 19.53 18.96
CA ASP A 155 -5.41 18.51 17.91
C ASP A 155 -5.39 17.07 18.45
N CYS A 156 -5.48 16.88 19.78
CA CYS A 156 -5.47 15.57 20.42
C CYS A 156 -6.54 14.64 19.85
N GLN A 157 -7.79 15.10 19.81
CA GLN A 157 -8.91 14.28 19.36
C GLN A 157 -8.72 13.87 17.90
N SER A 158 -8.33 14.81 17.04
CA SER A 158 -8.04 14.53 15.62
C SER A 158 -6.96 13.47 15.43
N ILE A 159 -5.92 13.45 16.28
CA ILE A 159 -4.88 12.41 16.27
C ILE A 159 -5.47 11.06 16.68
N ILE A 160 -6.25 11.00 17.77
CA ILE A 160 -6.87 9.76 18.25
C ILE A 160 -7.87 9.20 17.23
N ASP A 161 -8.66 10.06 16.59
CA ASP A 161 -9.62 9.67 15.56
C ASP A 161 -8.89 9.11 14.33
N ASN A 162 -7.81 9.76 13.87
CA ASN A 162 -6.99 9.26 12.76
C ASN A 162 -6.37 7.88 13.07
N MET A 163 -5.83 7.71 14.28
CA MET A 163 -5.27 6.44 14.74
C MET A 163 -6.34 5.33 14.76
N SER A 164 -7.55 5.67 15.21
CA SER A 164 -8.69 4.75 15.27
C SER A 164 -9.17 4.32 13.87
N ILE A 165 -9.24 5.25 12.92
CA ILE A 165 -9.59 4.95 11.52
C ILE A 165 -8.59 3.94 10.93
N ARG A 166 -7.29 4.20 11.08
CA ARG A 166 -6.22 3.35 10.54
C ARG A 166 -6.18 1.97 11.22
N TYR A 167 -6.46 1.91 12.52
CA TYR A 167 -6.64 0.65 13.23
C TYR A 167 -7.79 -0.18 12.65
N ASN A 168 -8.95 0.45 12.41
CA ASN A 168 -10.14 -0.22 11.88
C ASN A 168 -9.91 -0.76 10.46
N GLU A 169 -9.12 -0.09 9.63
CA GLU A 169 -8.70 -0.63 8.32
C GLU A 169 -7.92 -1.94 8.47
N LEU A 170 -7.02 -2.02 9.44
CA LEU A 170 -6.10 -3.14 9.61
C LEU A 170 -6.68 -4.32 10.38
N VAL A 171 -7.63 -4.08 11.31
CA VAL A 171 -8.23 -5.15 12.13
C VAL A 171 -8.93 -6.19 11.27
N SER A 172 -9.57 -5.76 10.18
CA SER A 172 -10.30 -6.63 9.24
C SER A 172 -9.38 -7.62 8.49
N ILE A 173 -8.10 -7.28 8.31
CA ILE A 173 -7.12 -8.04 7.52
C ILE A 173 -5.95 -8.57 8.37
N ARG A 174 -6.08 -8.58 9.70
CA ARG A 174 -5.04 -8.93 10.67
C ARG A 174 -4.29 -10.23 10.35
N GLN A 175 -5.03 -11.30 10.02
CA GLN A 175 -4.45 -12.61 9.74
C GLN A 175 -3.55 -12.57 8.49
N THR A 176 -4.01 -11.91 7.43
CA THR A 176 -3.27 -11.73 6.18
C THR A 176 -1.99 -10.91 6.40
N LEU A 177 -2.06 -9.86 7.21
CA LEU A 177 -0.90 -9.04 7.57
C LEU A 177 0.19 -9.90 8.24
N GLU A 178 -0.18 -10.71 9.23
CA GLU A 178 0.78 -11.57 9.94
C GLU A 178 1.48 -12.58 9.03
N LEU A 179 0.73 -13.21 8.12
CA LEU A 179 1.30 -14.15 7.15
C LEU A 179 2.31 -13.49 6.21
N LYS A 180 2.08 -12.24 5.84
CA LYS A 180 2.93 -11.49 4.89
C LYS A 180 4.06 -10.72 5.59
N ARG A 181 3.95 -10.45 6.89
CA ARG A 181 4.88 -9.61 7.67
C ARG A 181 6.33 -10.05 7.56
N THR A 182 6.58 -11.35 7.70
CA THR A 182 7.93 -11.94 7.68
C THR A 182 8.66 -11.68 6.37
N ARG A 183 7.93 -11.63 5.24
CA ARG A 183 8.50 -11.32 3.92
C ARG A 183 9.03 -9.89 3.86
N SER A 184 8.32 -8.95 4.48
CA SER A 184 8.69 -7.54 4.54
C SER A 184 9.59 -7.19 5.72
N LYS A 185 10.11 -8.12 6.53
CA LYS A 185 11.03 -7.82 7.65
C LYS A 185 10.53 -6.71 8.58
N ILE A 186 9.22 -6.57 8.77
CA ILE A 186 8.69 -5.59 9.74
C ILE A 186 9.02 -6.10 11.15
N PRO A 187 9.54 -5.26 12.07
CA PRO A 187 9.89 -5.67 13.42
C PRO A 187 8.74 -6.38 14.15
N ASP A 188 9.05 -7.31 15.05
CA ASP A 188 8.05 -8.02 15.87
C ASP A 188 7.27 -7.07 16.79
N THR A 189 7.89 -5.95 17.17
CA THR A 189 7.22 -4.84 17.89
C THR A 189 6.06 -4.25 17.09
N CYS A 190 6.14 -4.30 15.75
CA CYS A 190 5.12 -3.86 14.81
C CYS A 190 4.34 -5.04 14.21
N SER A 191 3.86 -5.94 15.07
CA SER A 191 3.00 -7.06 14.69
C SER A 191 1.52 -6.69 14.76
N ALA A 192 0.76 -7.12 13.75
CA ALA A 192 -0.69 -7.04 13.74
C ALA A 192 -1.34 -7.91 14.85
N LYS A 193 -0.61 -8.85 15.47
CA LYS A 193 -1.05 -9.52 16.71
C LYS A 193 -1.18 -8.58 17.90
N ASN A 194 -0.60 -7.39 17.85
CA ASN A 194 -0.64 -6.40 18.91
C ASN A 194 -1.37 -5.11 18.48
N LEU A 195 -2.25 -5.15 17.46
CA LEU A 195 -2.97 -3.97 16.97
C LEU A 195 -3.69 -3.20 18.08
N GLU A 196 -4.29 -3.91 19.04
CA GLU A 196 -5.01 -3.30 20.16
C GLU A 196 -4.09 -2.44 21.05
N LYS A 197 -2.81 -2.79 21.13
CA LYS A 197 -1.80 -2.02 21.88
C LYS A 197 -1.30 -0.79 21.10
N MET A 198 -1.61 -0.70 19.80
CA MET A 198 -1.26 0.45 18.96
C MET A 198 -2.29 1.57 19.06
N LEU A 199 -3.45 1.32 19.67
CA LEU A 199 -4.40 2.38 19.98
C LEU A 199 -3.92 3.15 21.21
N PRO A 200 -3.72 4.47 21.12
CA PRO A 200 -3.32 5.26 22.27
C PRO A 200 -4.45 5.30 23.30
N ASN A 201 -4.15 4.97 24.55
CA ASN A 201 -5.07 5.19 25.66
C ASN A 201 -4.86 6.61 26.21
N ILE A 202 -5.51 7.60 25.57
CA ILE A 202 -5.39 9.02 25.92
C ILE A 202 -6.79 9.64 25.97
N ASP A 203 -7.18 10.12 27.16
CA ASP A 203 -8.35 10.98 27.31
C ASP A 203 -7.96 12.43 26.96
N CYS A 204 -8.33 12.89 25.78
CA CYS A 204 -8.16 14.28 25.37
C CYS A 204 -9.06 15.18 26.24
N LYS A 205 -8.52 16.28 26.77
CA LYS A 205 -9.35 17.23 27.51
C LYS A 205 -10.33 17.92 26.57
N SER A 206 -11.58 18.05 27.01
CA SER A 206 -12.55 18.89 26.32
C SER A 206 -12.07 20.35 26.34
N ILE A 207 -12.33 21.07 25.24
CA ILE A 207 -11.98 22.49 25.08
C ILE A 207 -12.55 23.32 26.25
N THR A 208 -13.69 22.90 26.82
CA THR A 208 -14.37 23.54 27.94
C THR A 208 -13.55 23.57 29.24
N GLU A 209 -12.70 22.57 29.52
CA GLU A 209 -11.81 22.60 30.69
C GLU A 209 -10.58 23.52 30.52
N GLN A 210 -10.26 23.85 29.27
CA GLN A 210 -9.06 24.57 28.89
C GLN A 210 -9.26 26.09 29.02
N GLU A 211 -10.46 26.59 28.74
CA GLU A 211 -10.88 27.97 28.99
C GLU A 211 -10.96 28.27 30.49
N THR A 212 -11.51 27.35 31.30
CA THR A 212 -11.60 27.55 32.76
C THR A 212 -10.26 27.69 33.49
N ARG A 213 -9.15 27.19 32.94
CA ARG A 213 -7.81 27.35 33.57
C ARG A 213 -7.09 28.63 33.18
N LEU A 214 -7.47 29.26 32.07
CA LEU A 214 -6.92 30.56 31.67
C LEU A 214 -7.60 31.70 32.45
N ASP A 215 -8.85 31.49 32.88
CA ASP A 215 -9.62 32.49 33.64
C ASP A 215 -9.38 32.46 35.17
N GLU A 216 -8.70 31.44 35.71
CA GLU A 216 -8.39 31.36 37.16
C GLU A 216 -7.17 32.18 37.61
N PHE A 217 -6.48 32.88 36.70
CA PHE A 217 -5.32 33.73 37.01
C PHE A 217 -5.52 35.18 36.55
N GLY A 218 -6.55 35.84 37.08
CA GLY A 218 -6.73 37.29 37.01
C GLY A 218 -7.16 37.85 38.38
N PRO A 219 -6.48 38.86 38.94
CA PRO A 219 -6.71 39.32 40.31
C PRO A 219 -8.01 40.12 40.44
N GLY A 220 -8.66 39.97 41.59
CA GLY A 220 -9.92 40.62 41.89
C GLY A 220 -9.89 42.15 41.84
N ALA A 221 -11.05 42.71 41.49
CA ALA A 221 -11.51 44.00 41.94
C ALA A 221 -13.04 44.01 42.01
N ASP A 222 -13.51 44.73 43.01
CA ASP A 222 -14.80 44.72 43.67
C ASP A 222 -16.02 45.22 42.89
N HIS A 223 -17.17 44.80 43.44
CA HIS A 223 -18.43 45.51 43.65
C HIS A 223 -19.46 45.80 42.51
N LEU A 224 -20.60 45.12 42.70
CA LEU A 224 -21.98 45.65 42.74
C LEU A 224 -22.52 46.41 41.50
N ARG A 225 -23.38 45.71 40.74
CA ARG A 225 -24.72 46.25 40.44
C ARG A 225 -25.75 45.14 40.30
N ARG A 226 -26.62 45.07 41.31
CA ARG A 226 -27.88 44.35 41.30
C ARG A 226 -28.86 45.16 40.44
N GLU A 227 -29.30 44.61 39.32
CA GLU A 227 -30.57 45.01 38.72
C GLU A 227 -31.29 43.75 38.23
N LYS A 228 -32.43 43.50 38.88
CA LYS A 228 -33.37 42.44 38.57
C LYS A 228 -34.31 43.00 37.50
N LEU A 229 -34.42 42.34 36.36
CA LEU A 229 -35.64 42.42 35.55
C LEU A 229 -35.93 41.08 34.89
N GLU A 230 -37.08 40.51 35.29
CA GLU A 230 -37.77 39.41 34.63
C GLU A 230 -38.07 39.75 33.17
N GLY A 231 -38.03 38.74 32.29
CA GLY A 231 -38.48 38.94 30.91
C GLY A 231 -38.14 37.80 29.95
N THR A 232 -38.96 36.76 29.99
CA THR A 232 -39.50 36.06 28.81
C THR A 232 -38.53 35.46 27.79
N ALA A 233 -38.50 34.12 27.79
CA ALA A 233 -38.05 33.30 26.68
C ALA A 233 -38.72 33.72 25.36
N ARG A 234 -37.91 34.07 24.37
CA ARG A 234 -38.31 34.08 22.96
C ARG A 234 -37.20 33.43 22.15
N ALA A 235 -37.45 32.20 21.73
CA ALA A 235 -36.80 31.60 20.59
C ALA A 235 -37.07 32.48 19.37
N GLN A 236 -36.01 33.00 18.75
CA GLN A 236 -36.11 33.62 17.43
C GLN A 236 -35.77 32.56 16.38
N SER A 237 -36.84 32.06 15.77
CA SER A 237 -36.86 31.43 14.46
C SER A 237 -36.40 32.41 13.38
N TRP A 238 -35.52 31.96 12.49
CA TRP A 238 -35.33 32.54 11.16
C TRP A 238 -36.14 31.78 10.10
N PRO A 239 -36.53 32.45 9.00
CA PRO A 239 -37.72 32.12 8.23
C PRO A 239 -37.46 31.14 7.09
N GLY A 240 -38.54 30.47 6.70
CA GLY A 240 -38.55 29.32 5.81
C GLY A 240 -38.27 29.58 4.33
N ILE A 241 -37.94 28.48 3.67
CA ILE A 241 -38.08 28.25 2.24
C ILE A 241 -38.94 26.99 2.11
N GLY A 242 -40.02 27.12 1.34
CA GLY A 242 -41.22 26.30 1.43
C GLY A 242 -41.15 24.88 0.85
N GLU A 243 -42.17 24.13 1.25
CA GLU A 243 -42.43 22.74 0.93
C GLU A 243 -43.42 22.57 -0.25
N ILE A 244 -43.00 21.77 -1.26
CA ILE A 244 -43.65 20.69 -2.05
C ILE A 244 -45.00 20.96 -2.78
N PRO A 245 -45.34 20.23 -3.88
CA PRO A 245 -45.82 18.85 -3.76
C PRO A 245 -45.31 17.83 -4.81
N ASN A 246 -45.13 16.59 -4.34
CA ASN A 246 -45.17 15.36 -5.13
C ASN A 246 -46.63 15.01 -5.47
N THR A 247 -46.90 14.60 -6.72
CA THR A 247 -48.07 13.81 -7.15
C THR A 247 -47.77 13.32 -8.57
N GLY A 248 -47.94 12.08 -9.03
CA GLY A 248 -48.39 10.81 -8.49
C GLY A 248 -48.14 9.71 -9.55
N GLU A 249 -48.20 8.44 -9.16
CA GLU A 249 -48.34 7.30 -10.08
C GLU A 249 -49.71 7.35 -10.77
N ASP A 250 -49.77 7.05 -12.07
CA ASP A 250 -50.86 6.23 -12.60
C ASP A 250 -50.56 5.59 -13.96
N VAL A 251 -51.33 4.53 -14.20
CA VAL A 251 -51.15 3.39 -15.10
C VAL A 251 -51.50 3.63 -16.59
N LEU A 252 -50.68 3.04 -17.48
CA LEU A 252 -50.96 2.41 -18.80
C LEU A 252 -52.04 2.98 -19.75
N LYS A 253 -51.63 3.36 -20.97
CA LYS A 253 -52.33 3.03 -22.24
C LYS A 253 -51.47 3.28 -23.50
N ILE A 254 -51.43 2.27 -24.36
CA ILE A 254 -50.83 2.21 -25.72
C ILE A 254 -51.78 2.88 -26.74
N PRO A 255 -51.28 3.56 -27.78
CA PRO A 255 -51.26 3.05 -29.17
C PRO A 255 -49.90 3.34 -29.84
N GLY A 256 -49.26 2.49 -30.64
CA GLY A 256 -49.76 1.82 -31.84
C GLY A 256 -48.76 2.09 -32.98
N GLU A 257 -47.83 1.14 -33.16
CA GLU A 257 -47.16 0.67 -34.39
C GLU A 257 -46.88 1.63 -35.58
N ASN A 258 -45.59 1.73 -35.94
CA ASN A 258 -44.96 1.84 -37.28
C ASN A 258 -43.45 2.04 -36.99
N GLY A 259 -42.49 1.16 -37.24
CA GLY A 259 -42.35 0.10 -38.23
C GLY A 259 -41.00 0.34 -38.92
N GLU A 260 -39.89 -0.17 -38.35
CA GLU A 260 -38.64 -0.39 -39.08
C GLU A 260 -37.71 -1.32 -38.29
N ASN A 261 -37.36 -2.45 -38.93
CA ASN A 261 -36.66 -3.58 -38.34
C ASN A 261 -35.15 -3.42 -38.55
N ASN A 262 -34.38 -3.21 -37.47
CA ASN A 262 -32.92 -3.25 -37.54
C ASN A 262 -32.46 -4.65 -37.17
N SER A 263 -32.24 -5.50 -38.19
CA SER A 263 -31.69 -6.83 -38.03
C SER A 263 -30.34 -6.77 -37.29
N ILE A 264 -30.29 -7.38 -36.11
CA ILE A 264 -29.03 -7.69 -35.43
C ILE A 264 -28.33 -8.76 -36.26
N GLY A 265 -27.38 -8.33 -37.09
CA GLY A 265 -26.50 -9.20 -37.85
C GLY A 265 -25.58 -9.96 -36.89
N LEU A 266 -25.93 -11.20 -36.57
CA LEU A 266 -25.01 -12.17 -36.01
C LEU A 266 -23.94 -12.49 -37.07
N VAL A 267 -22.84 -11.74 -37.04
CA VAL A 267 -21.63 -12.10 -37.78
C VAL A 267 -21.01 -13.30 -37.06
N SER A 268 -21.39 -14.50 -37.49
CA SER A 268 -20.72 -15.73 -37.12
C SER A 268 -19.31 -15.71 -37.70
N LEU A 269 -18.32 -15.32 -36.89
CA LEU A 269 -16.91 -15.57 -37.19
C LEU A 269 -16.73 -17.09 -37.32
N PRO A 270 -16.11 -17.60 -38.41
CA PRO A 270 -15.92 -19.02 -38.58
C PRO A 270 -14.85 -19.50 -37.58
N ILE A 271 -15.31 -20.04 -36.45
CA ILE A 271 -14.47 -20.61 -35.38
C ILE A 271 -13.47 -21.65 -35.93
N LEU A 272 -13.79 -22.28 -37.07
CA LEU A 272 -12.92 -23.23 -37.77
C LEU A 272 -11.65 -22.61 -38.37
N GLY A 273 -11.65 -21.32 -38.75
CA GLY A 273 -10.48 -20.67 -39.35
C GLY A 273 -9.34 -20.44 -38.36
N VAL A 274 -9.68 -20.18 -37.09
CA VAL A 274 -8.70 -19.96 -36.01
C VAL A 274 -7.95 -21.25 -35.69
N PHE A 275 -8.65 -22.39 -35.63
CA PHE A 275 -8.01 -23.69 -35.34
C PHE A 275 -7.02 -24.13 -36.42
N VAL A 276 -7.32 -23.86 -37.70
CA VAL A 276 -6.42 -24.20 -38.81
C VAL A 276 -5.16 -23.33 -38.76
N LEU A 277 -5.30 -22.02 -38.55
CA LEU A 277 -4.15 -21.11 -38.39
C LEU A 277 -3.28 -21.47 -37.18
N SER A 278 -3.89 -21.83 -36.05
CA SER A 278 -3.15 -22.30 -34.87
C SER A 278 -2.39 -23.60 -35.12
N PHE A 279 -2.97 -24.55 -35.87
CA PHE A 279 -2.29 -25.80 -36.24
C PHE A 279 -1.11 -25.55 -37.19
N PHE A 280 -1.26 -24.66 -38.19
CA PHE A 280 -0.16 -24.28 -39.07
C PHE A 280 0.98 -23.59 -38.32
N LEU A 281 0.67 -22.66 -37.41
CA LEU A 281 1.70 -22.02 -36.58
C LEU A 281 2.38 -23.03 -35.63
N TYR A 282 1.63 -23.97 -35.05
CA TYR A 282 2.19 -25.02 -34.20
C TYR A 282 3.13 -25.98 -34.98
N LYS A 283 2.74 -26.38 -36.20
CA LYS A 283 3.48 -27.36 -37.01
C LYS A 283 4.71 -26.76 -37.70
N TYR A 284 4.66 -25.49 -38.12
CA TYR A 284 5.69 -24.88 -38.96
C TYR A 284 6.54 -23.81 -38.26
N THR A 285 6.21 -23.44 -37.01
CA THR A 285 7.05 -22.55 -36.19
C THR A 285 7.80 -23.38 -35.14
N PRO A 286 9.15 -23.38 -35.10
CA PRO A 286 9.92 -24.18 -34.16
C PRO A 286 9.97 -23.52 -32.77
N LEU A 287 8.80 -23.31 -32.16
CA LEU A 287 8.69 -22.74 -30.81
C LEU A 287 8.89 -23.80 -29.73
N GLY A 288 8.62 -25.09 -30.01
CA GLY A 288 8.71 -26.17 -29.02
C GLY A 288 10.11 -26.38 -28.41
N SER A 289 11.19 -26.31 -29.20
CA SER A 289 12.55 -26.55 -28.69
C SER A 289 13.11 -25.38 -27.87
N LYS A 290 12.62 -24.15 -28.11
CA LYS A 290 13.04 -22.96 -27.37
C LYS A 290 12.34 -22.80 -26.02
N PHE A 291 11.09 -23.23 -25.91
CA PHE A 291 10.39 -23.22 -24.62
C PHE A 291 10.93 -24.28 -23.66
N HIS A 292 11.27 -25.48 -24.14
CA HIS A 292 11.84 -26.53 -23.29
C HIS A 292 13.22 -26.14 -22.70
N SER A 293 14.07 -25.50 -23.51
CA SER A 293 15.39 -25.00 -23.08
C SER A 293 15.29 -23.78 -22.14
N TYR A 294 14.27 -22.93 -22.29
CA TYR A 294 14.04 -21.81 -21.36
C TYR A 294 13.66 -22.28 -19.95
N PHE A 295 12.90 -23.38 -19.83
CA PHE A 295 12.50 -23.94 -18.53
C PHE A 295 13.55 -24.88 -17.91
N GLN A 296 14.38 -25.56 -18.71
CA GLN A 296 15.50 -26.34 -18.17
C GLN A 296 16.68 -25.46 -17.68
N ASN A 297 16.91 -24.28 -18.28
CA ASN A 297 18.04 -23.42 -17.91
C ASN A 297 17.85 -22.57 -16.63
N LYS A 298 16.79 -22.82 -15.84
CA LYS A 298 16.61 -22.21 -14.51
C LYS A 298 16.64 -23.20 -13.34
N GLY A 299 17.09 -24.44 -13.58
CA GLY A 299 17.26 -25.47 -12.57
C GLY A 299 18.68 -26.00 -12.44
N ASN A 300 19.67 -25.14 -12.20
CA ASN A 300 20.98 -25.57 -11.69
C ASN A 300 21.33 -24.72 -10.46
N ILE A 301 20.83 -25.15 -9.32
CA ILE A 301 21.33 -24.73 -8.00
C ILE A 301 22.59 -25.56 -7.77
N SER A 302 23.76 -24.93 -7.75
CA SER A 302 25.00 -25.56 -7.32
C SER A 302 24.91 -25.86 -5.81
N ILE A 303 24.58 -27.11 -5.48
CA ILE A 303 24.72 -27.64 -4.12
C ILE A 303 26.14 -28.18 -4.00
N ASN A 304 26.88 -27.62 -3.03
CA ASN A 304 28.20 -28.01 -2.51
C ASN A 304 28.83 -29.28 -3.09
N GLN A 305 29.93 -29.11 -3.80
CA GLN A 305 31.01 -30.10 -3.81
C GLN A 305 31.91 -29.80 -2.61
N ASP A 306 31.68 -30.52 -1.51
CA ASP A 306 32.76 -30.88 -0.58
C ASP A 306 32.63 -32.38 -0.31
N TYR A 307 33.51 -33.11 -0.99
CA TYR A 307 33.74 -34.53 -0.84
C TYR A 307 34.88 -34.69 0.17
N GLU A 308 34.59 -35.19 1.38
CA GLU A 308 35.39 -36.22 2.05
C GLU A 308 34.78 -36.59 3.41
N ALA A 309 34.21 -37.80 3.51
CA ALA A 309 34.33 -38.68 4.67
C ALA A 309 33.43 -39.93 4.51
N THR A 310 34.09 -41.02 4.13
CA THR A 310 34.04 -42.31 4.84
C THR A 310 32.72 -43.11 4.85
N ASN A 311 32.73 -44.19 4.05
CA ASN A 311 32.19 -45.53 4.34
C ASN A 311 31.58 -45.74 5.73
N LYS A 312 30.27 -46.04 5.80
CA LYS A 312 29.65 -47.19 6.51
C LYS A 312 28.16 -46.96 6.81
N MET A 313 27.42 -48.07 6.76
CA MET A 313 26.14 -48.34 7.46
C MET A 313 24.88 -47.66 6.90
N LEU A 314 23.71 -48.28 6.87
CA LEU A 314 23.22 -49.66 6.93
C LEU A 314 21.72 -49.50 6.65
N CYS A 315 21.11 -50.56 6.13
CA CYS A 315 19.67 -50.77 5.99
C CYS A 315 18.85 -50.24 7.17
N ASN A 316 17.64 -49.72 6.89
CA ASN A 316 16.41 -50.15 7.57
C ASN A 316 15.15 -49.61 6.88
N THR A 317 14.52 -50.50 6.12
CA THR A 317 13.17 -51.02 6.38
C THR A 317 12.16 -50.07 7.06
N SER A 318 11.13 -49.66 6.32
CA SER A 318 9.80 -49.40 6.89
C SER A 318 8.84 -50.46 6.37
N ASN A 319 8.62 -51.49 7.19
CA ASN A 319 7.48 -52.40 7.08
C ASN A 319 6.19 -51.59 7.21
N LEU A 320 5.29 -51.70 6.24
CA LEU A 320 3.87 -51.58 6.48
C LEU A 320 3.23 -52.84 5.92
N ASN A 321 2.82 -53.69 6.86
CA ASN A 321 2.03 -54.88 6.64
C ASN A 321 0.73 -54.50 5.94
N ASP A 322 0.40 -55.21 4.86
CA ASP A 322 -0.94 -55.77 4.74
C ASP A 322 -0.83 -57.16 4.10
N MET A 323 -1.42 -58.11 4.82
CA MET A 323 -1.33 -59.54 4.64
C MET A 323 -2.49 -60.04 3.76
N TYR A 324 -2.14 -60.80 2.74
CA TYR A 324 -2.87 -61.94 2.14
C TYR A 324 -4.26 -61.75 1.52
N SER A 325 -4.30 -62.02 0.21
CA SER A 325 -5.27 -62.94 -0.39
C SER A 325 -4.48 -63.96 -1.22
N GLU A 326 -4.26 -65.12 -0.60
CA GLU A 326 -4.33 -66.48 -1.15
C GLU A 326 -3.92 -66.77 -2.62
N ASN A 327 -2.92 -67.66 -2.74
CA ASN A 327 -2.95 -68.91 -3.53
C ASN A 327 -3.26 -68.78 -5.04
N ILE A 328 -2.35 -69.05 -5.98
CA ILE A 328 -1.68 -70.35 -6.21
C ILE A 328 -0.55 -70.14 -7.23
N GLN A 329 0.64 -70.61 -6.86
CA GLN A 329 1.79 -70.92 -7.72
C GLN A 329 1.46 -72.12 -8.63
N TYR A 330 2.10 -72.23 -9.80
CA TYR A 330 2.62 -73.46 -10.48
C TYR A 330 2.68 -73.14 -12.00
N ASP A 331 3.87 -72.80 -12.51
CA ASP A 331 4.93 -73.68 -13.04
C ASP A 331 4.67 -74.11 -14.50
N LEU A 332 5.62 -73.78 -15.40
CA LEU A 332 5.95 -74.59 -16.59
C LEU A 332 7.32 -74.20 -17.19
N SER A 333 8.29 -75.08 -16.86
CA SER A 333 9.61 -75.45 -17.40
C SER A 333 10.35 -74.66 -18.49
N TYR A 334 11.65 -74.46 -18.25
CA TYR A 334 12.71 -74.15 -19.22
C TYR A 334 13.27 -75.40 -19.92
N GLN A 335 13.62 -75.31 -21.20
CA GLN A 335 14.96 -75.59 -21.79
C GLN A 335 14.88 -75.82 -23.31
N THR A 336 15.82 -75.24 -24.05
CA THR A 336 16.35 -75.85 -25.28
C THR A 336 17.87 -75.71 -25.28
N LEU A 337 18.51 -76.90 -25.21
CA LEU A 337 19.86 -77.33 -25.62
C LEU A 337 21.04 -76.36 -25.52
#